data_AF-A0AAD9R5Z6-F1
#
_entry.id   AF-A0AAD9R5Z6-F1
#
_cell.length_a   1.000
_cell.length_b   1.000
_cell.length_c   1.000
_cell.angle_alpha   90.00
_cell.angle_beta   90.00
_cell.angle_gamma   90.00
#
_symmetry.space_group_name_H-M   'P 1'
#
loop_
_entity.id
_entity.type
_entity.pdbx_description
1 polymer ?
#
loop_
_entity_poly.entity_id
_entity_poly.type
_entity_poly.pdbx_seq_one_letter_code
_entity_poly.pdbx_strand_id
1 'polypeptide(L)'
;MKWDRACSSEDVLPTEKPGYYFLTWSEYGLKLKQRWEEKRASQQACGGASEVDPGPRPVFQKLIEYSEEIKHEGRTIQVISPYKIRQQTLKNPPTSIQGWPVWFRMQDRNSPAVTVLTEEHKNMGKTKIQVTDLVLGTRTTMPCLQEKWIDEKRGATKWLKDDLLEKLRDTKCSVVAKSWESQEENLSVWRISFSGLERECVSSLPPEPKICLIIMKGIRRKFLSKPKGLISYHMKTVLFHTLDKIGSDWKISDRAENILRLLAAVAEALKPRSLPLYFEPRLNTLESMDAGTAAELGRKVQEIICSPRVLLEGCLFQSMDEDHNKEHFEKGKEVNPVWFDGKPPEPSMFGEEDLCG
;
A
#
# COMPACT_ATOMS: atom_id res chain seq x y z
N MET A 1 9.14 19.84 24.92
CA MET A 1 8.14 18.76 24.77
C MET A 1 8.86 17.45 25.06
N LYS A 2 8.55 16.77 26.17
CA LYS A 2 9.20 15.51 26.52
C LYS A 2 8.54 14.41 25.68
N TRP A 3 9.33 13.77 24.83
CA TRP A 3 8.92 12.61 24.04
C TRP A 3 8.65 11.44 24.98
N ASP A 4 7.39 11.06 25.13
CA ASP A 4 7.02 9.87 25.89
C ASP A 4 7.57 8.63 25.19
N ARG A 5 8.39 7.87 25.93
CA ARG A 5 9.06 6.62 25.55
C ARG A 5 8.04 5.49 25.33
N ALA A 6 7.28 5.53 24.24
CA ALA A 6 6.36 4.46 23.85
C ALA A 6 6.69 3.79 22.51
N CYS A 7 7.85 4.13 21.92
CA CYS A 7 8.60 3.31 20.98
C CYS A 7 10.09 3.56 21.25
N SER A 8 10.68 2.88 22.25
CA SER A 8 12.13 2.66 22.23
C SER A 8 12.42 1.59 21.16
N SER A 9 12.16 1.92 19.89
CA SER A 9 12.62 1.14 18.76
C SER A 9 13.96 1.72 18.33
N GLU A 10 15.05 1.24 18.93
CA GLU A 10 16.44 1.54 18.55
C GLU A 10 16.78 0.96 17.15
N ASP A 11 15.88 1.06 16.15
CA ASP A 11 16.10 0.55 14.78
C ASP A 11 15.61 1.47 13.65
N VAL A 12 14.66 2.36 13.96
CA VAL A 12 13.97 3.20 12.97
C VAL A 12 13.80 4.58 13.61
N LEU A 13 14.58 5.57 13.14
CA LEU A 13 14.58 6.89 13.75
C LEU A 13 13.39 7.70 13.24
N PRO A 14 12.54 8.28 14.13
CA PRO A 14 11.45 9.14 13.69
C PRO A 14 12.00 10.39 13.00
N THR A 15 11.26 10.92 12.03
CA THR A 15 11.52 12.27 11.51
C THR A 15 10.66 13.30 12.23
N GLU A 16 10.87 14.58 11.92
CA GLU A 16 10.02 15.67 12.40
C GLU A 16 8.56 15.50 11.95
N LYS A 17 8.32 14.78 10.84
CA LYS A 17 6.98 14.51 10.33
C LYS A 17 6.46 13.16 10.86
N PRO A 18 5.38 13.15 11.65
CA PRO A 18 4.81 11.91 12.17
C PRO A 18 4.54 10.88 11.07
N GLY A 19 4.85 9.62 11.36
CA GLY A 19 4.62 8.51 10.42
C GLY A 19 5.73 8.29 9.38
N TYR A 20 6.75 9.14 9.37
CA TYR A 20 7.93 9.00 8.53
C TYR A 20 9.16 8.74 9.38
N TYR A 21 10.06 7.92 8.84
CA TYR A 21 11.21 7.42 9.59
C TYR A 21 12.46 7.27 8.71
N PHE A 22 13.63 7.35 9.33
CA PHE A 22 14.90 6.94 8.73
C PHE A 22 15.22 5.49 9.10
N LEU A 23 15.72 4.74 8.12
CA LEU A 23 16.20 3.38 8.33
C LEU A 23 17.73 3.40 8.40
N THR A 24 18.30 3.26 9.59
CA THR A 24 19.74 3.47 9.80
C THR A 24 20.56 2.22 9.47
N TRP A 25 21.80 2.41 9.00
CA TRP A 25 22.74 1.30 8.84
C TRP A 25 23.19 0.74 10.19
N SER A 26 23.40 1.63 11.17
CA SER A 26 23.86 1.30 12.51
C SER A 26 22.96 0.35 13.26
N GLU A 27 21.67 0.29 12.92
CA GLU A 27 20.72 -0.52 13.67
C GLU A 27 20.10 -1.61 12.79
N TYR A 28 19.47 -1.23 11.66
CA TYR A 28 18.84 -2.19 10.76
C TYR A 28 19.86 -3.01 9.95
N GLY A 29 20.88 -2.34 9.40
CA GLY A 29 21.92 -2.98 8.59
C GLY A 29 22.73 -4.01 9.38
N LEU A 30 23.17 -3.64 10.59
CA LEU A 30 23.91 -4.53 11.49
C LEU A 30 23.08 -5.74 11.93
N LYS A 31 21.79 -5.57 12.27
CA LYS A 31 20.90 -6.69 12.61
C LYS A 31 20.71 -7.67 11.45
N LEU A 32 20.60 -7.18 10.21
CA LEU A 32 20.55 -8.06 9.03
C LEU A 32 21.85 -8.81 8.81
N LYS A 33 22.99 -8.15 8.99
CA LYS A 33 24.31 -8.77 8.88
C LYS A 33 24.48 -9.89 9.91
N GLN A 34 24.20 -9.59 11.18
CA GLN A 34 24.30 -10.56 12.28
C GLN A 34 23.45 -11.82 12.00
N ARG A 35 22.18 -11.66 11.61
CA ARG A 35 21.29 -12.79 11.29
C ARG A 35 21.82 -13.65 10.14
N TRP A 36 22.46 -13.04 9.14
CA TRP A 36 23.07 -13.77 8.04
C TRP A 36 24.30 -14.57 8.51
N GLU A 37 25.14 -13.97 9.36
CA GLU A 37 26.32 -14.64 9.94
C GLU A 37 25.91 -15.82 10.82
N GLU A 38 24.91 -15.66 11.70
CA GLU A 38 24.35 -16.72 12.54
C GLU A 38 23.79 -17.89 11.71
N LYS A 39 23.06 -17.58 10.63
CA LYS A 39 22.52 -18.60 9.72
C LYS A 39 23.64 -19.38 9.03
N ARG A 40 24.71 -18.72 8.60
CA ARG A 40 25.88 -19.37 8.02
C ARG A 40 26.62 -20.26 9.00
N ALA A 41 26.84 -19.77 10.22
CA ALA A 41 27.48 -20.55 11.28
C ALA A 41 26.67 -21.82 11.60
N SER A 42 25.34 -21.69 11.67
CA SER A 42 24.43 -22.83 11.89
C SER A 42 24.49 -23.86 10.75
N GLN A 43 24.55 -23.39 9.50
CA GLN A 43 24.67 -24.26 8.33
C GLN A 43 26.01 -25.00 8.26
N GLN A 44 27.11 -24.33 8.64
CA GLN A 44 28.44 -24.94 8.73
C GLN A 44 28.55 -25.96 9.86
N ALA A 45 27.80 -25.78 10.96
CA ALA A 45 27.77 -26.73 12.08
C ALA A 45 26.95 -28.01 11.78
N CYS A 46 25.98 -27.95 10.85
CA CYS A 46 25.06 -29.06 10.56
C CYS A 46 25.40 -29.89 9.30
N GLY A 47 26.42 -29.53 8.51
CA GLY A 47 26.79 -30.26 7.30
C GLY A 47 28.27 -30.10 6.95
N GLY A 48 28.96 -31.23 6.77
CA GLY A 48 30.39 -31.30 6.45
C GLY A 48 30.75 -30.53 5.18
N ALA A 49 31.99 -30.04 5.16
CA ALA A 49 32.57 -29.19 4.12
C ALA A 49 32.35 -29.74 2.70
N SER A 50 31.31 -29.24 2.03
CA SER A 50 31.25 -29.19 0.58
C SER A 50 31.34 -27.72 0.21
N GLU A 51 32.14 -27.38 -0.82
CA GLU A 51 32.28 -26.02 -1.33
C GLU A 51 30.90 -25.43 -1.60
N VAL A 52 30.49 -24.53 -0.71
CA VAL A 52 29.21 -23.84 -0.80
C VAL A 52 29.36 -22.84 -1.94
N ASP A 53 28.67 -23.10 -3.05
CA ASP A 53 28.38 -22.13 -4.12
C ASP A 53 28.20 -20.74 -3.47
N PRO A 54 29.00 -19.71 -3.83
CA PRO A 54 29.01 -18.42 -3.13
C PRO A 54 27.63 -17.76 -3.09
N GLY A 55 26.67 -18.24 -3.89
CA GLY A 55 25.29 -17.85 -3.84
C GLY A 55 25.11 -16.38 -4.23
N PRO A 56 23.87 -15.92 -4.35
CA PRO A 56 23.61 -14.51 -4.62
C PRO A 56 24.16 -13.65 -3.47
N ARG A 57 24.81 -12.52 -3.82
CA ARG A 57 25.32 -11.52 -2.85
C ARG A 57 24.29 -11.25 -1.74
N PRO A 58 24.68 -11.30 -0.46
CA PRO A 58 23.75 -11.14 0.64
C PRO A 58 23.12 -9.75 0.64
N VAL A 59 21.83 -9.70 1.02
CA VAL A 59 21.00 -8.49 0.94
C VAL A 59 21.63 -7.30 1.67
N PHE A 60 22.27 -7.50 2.81
CA PHE A 60 22.89 -6.42 3.57
C PHE A 60 24.03 -5.74 2.80
N GLN A 61 24.82 -6.46 1.99
CA GLN A 61 25.88 -5.83 1.18
C GLN A 61 25.31 -4.89 0.13
N LYS A 62 24.18 -5.25 -0.50
CA LYS A 62 23.49 -4.36 -1.44
C LYS A 62 22.94 -3.11 -0.74
N LEU A 63 22.46 -3.24 0.49
CA LEU A 63 21.95 -2.10 1.27
C LEU A 63 23.04 -1.07 1.62
N ILE A 64 24.32 -1.47 1.72
CA ILE A 64 25.46 -0.54 1.86
C ILE A 64 25.54 0.38 0.65
N GLU A 65 25.44 -0.18 -0.56
CA GLU A 65 25.48 0.59 -1.83
C GLU A 65 24.32 1.60 -1.92
N TYR A 66 23.20 1.31 -1.25
CA TYR A 66 22.02 2.18 -1.19
C TYR A 66 22.00 3.11 0.02
N SER A 67 23.05 3.13 0.84
CA SER A 67 23.11 4.01 2.00
C SER A 67 23.62 5.42 1.62
N GLU A 68 23.24 6.41 2.39
CA GLU A 68 23.71 7.80 2.29
C GLU A 68 23.87 8.43 3.67
N GLU A 69 24.73 9.43 3.75
CA GLU A 69 24.93 10.20 4.97
C GLU A 69 23.99 11.39 4.99
N ILE A 70 23.24 11.53 6.08
CA ILE A 70 22.35 12.67 6.32
C ILE A 70 22.71 13.35 7.64
N LYS A 71 22.38 14.63 7.76
CA LYS A 71 22.41 15.35 9.02
C LYS A 71 21.07 15.21 9.72
N HIS A 72 21.06 14.70 10.94
CA HIS A 72 19.88 14.56 11.79
C HIS A 72 20.24 14.95 13.22
N GLU A 73 19.50 15.90 13.81
CA GLU A 73 19.74 16.43 15.17
C GLU A 73 21.21 16.82 15.45
N GLY A 74 21.86 17.45 14.46
CA GLY A 74 23.25 17.90 14.58
C GLY A 74 24.31 16.79 14.48
N ARG A 75 23.92 15.54 14.19
CA ARG A 75 24.82 14.41 13.96
C ARG A 75 24.74 13.93 12.52
N THR A 76 25.84 13.42 12.00
CA THR A 76 25.87 12.71 10.71
C THR A 76 25.54 11.24 10.96
N ILE A 77 24.51 10.72 10.28
CA ILE A 77 24.09 9.32 10.37
C ILE A 77 24.03 8.69 8.99
N GLN A 78 24.30 7.39 8.89
CA GLN A 78 24.12 6.62 7.67
C GLN A 78 22.73 6.01 7.62
N VAL A 79 21.98 6.32 6.57
CA VAL A 79 20.62 5.85 6.34
C VAL A 79 20.50 5.13 5.01
N ILE A 80 19.67 4.11 4.97
CA ILE A 80 19.34 3.37 3.76
C ILE A 80 18.37 4.24 2.95
N SER A 81 18.79 4.67 1.76
CA SER A 81 18.04 5.58 0.90
C SER A 81 17.00 4.83 0.06
N PRO A 82 15.68 5.00 0.34
CA PRO A 82 14.63 4.41 -0.50
C PRO A 82 14.72 4.89 -1.95
N TYR A 83 15.18 6.12 -2.18
CA TYR A 83 15.41 6.65 -3.52
C TYR A 83 16.50 5.90 -4.28
N LYS A 84 17.67 5.66 -3.68
CA LYS A 84 18.75 4.90 -4.35
C LYS A 84 18.30 3.49 -4.72
N ILE A 85 17.56 2.83 -3.83
CA ILE A 85 17.00 1.49 -4.11
C ILE A 85 16.02 1.57 -5.29
N ARG A 86 15.15 2.58 -5.30
CA ARG A 86 14.18 2.78 -6.39
C ARG A 86 14.88 3.04 -7.72
N GLN A 87 15.85 3.95 -7.75
CA GLN A 87 16.63 4.26 -8.96
C GLN A 87 17.32 3.01 -9.51
N GLN A 88 17.95 2.20 -8.65
CA GLN A 88 18.59 0.98 -9.10
C GLN A 88 17.58 -0.04 -9.67
N THR A 89 16.40 -0.14 -9.07
CA THR A 89 15.32 -1.01 -9.56
C THR A 89 14.82 -0.56 -10.95
N LEU A 90 14.84 0.74 -11.21
CA LEU A 90 14.39 1.34 -12.47
C LEU A 90 15.45 1.40 -13.57
N LYS A 91 16.74 1.26 -13.25
CA LYS A 91 17.82 1.34 -14.26
C LYS A 91 17.72 0.24 -15.32
N ASN A 92 17.33 -0.96 -14.94
CA ASN A 92 17.26 -2.13 -15.82
C ASN A 92 15.91 -2.85 -15.64
N PRO A 93 14.79 -2.26 -16.07
CA PRO A 93 13.49 -2.88 -15.91
C PRO A 93 13.38 -4.09 -16.86
N PRO A 94 12.78 -5.22 -16.44
CA PRO A 94 12.68 -6.40 -17.28
C PRO A 94 11.76 -6.13 -18.47
N THR A 95 12.26 -6.30 -19.70
CA THR A 95 11.48 -6.09 -20.93
C THR A 95 10.42 -7.17 -21.18
N SER A 96 10.55 -8.32 -20.51
CA SER A 96 9.54 -9.37 -20.49
C SER A 96 9.47 -10.10 -19.15
N ILE A 97 8.29 -10.64 -18.83
CA ILE A 97 8.07 -11.56 -17.71
C ILE A 97 7.37 -12.79 -18.28
N GLN A 98 8.00 -13.96 -18.13
CA GLN A 98 7.47 -15.22 -18.66
C GLN A 98 7.18 -15.17 -20.18
N GLY A 99 8.00 -14.44 -20.94
CA GLY A 99 7.83 -14.28 -22.40
C GLY A 99 6.82 -13.22 -22.81
N TRP A 100 6.07 -12.63 -21.87
CA TRP A 100 5.13 -11.56 -22.16
C TRP A 100 5.83 -10.21 -22.14
N PRO A 101 5.57 -9.31 -23.10
CA PRO A 101 6.11 -7.96 -23.08
C PRO A 101 5.60 -7.20 -21.86
N VAL A 102 6.51 -6.43 -21.27
CA VAL A 102 6.26 -5.66 -20.06
C VAL A 102 6.62 -4.20 -20.31
N TRP A 103 5.70 -3.31 -19.98
CA TRP A 103 5.96 -1.86 -19.99
C TRP A 103 5.90 -1.30 -18.58
N PHE A 104 6.70 -0.27 -18.34
CA PHE A 104 6.80 0.39 -17.05
C PHE A 104 6.26 1.80 -17.14
N ARG A 105 5.48 2.19 -16.14
CA ARG A 105 5.01 3.54 -15.94
C ARG A 105 5.20 3.93 -14.49
N MET A 106 5.73 5.13 -14.28
CA MET A 106 5.61 5.80 -12.99
C MET A 106 4.34 6.65 -12.99
N GLN A 107 3.45 6.43 -12.03
CA GLN A 107 2.22 7.22 -11.93
C GLN A 107 2.52 8.66 -11.47
N ASP A 108 3.53 8.84 -10.63
CA ASP A 108 4.02 10.13 -10.13
C ASP A 108 5.51 9.98 -9.69
N ARG A 109 6.18 11.10 -9.42
CA ARG A 109 7.57 11.08 -8.90
C ARG A 109 7.66 10.53 -7.48
N ASN A 110 6.59 10.59 -6.69
CA ASN A 110 6.62 10.38 -5.23
C ASN A 110 5.85 9.14 -4.72
N SER A 111 5.25 8.35 -5.60
CA SER A 111 4.58 7.08 -5.28
C SER A 111 5.63 6.00 -5.04
N PRO A 112 5.40 5.15 -4.03
CA PRO A 112 6.22 3.97 -3.79
C PRO A 112 6.04 2.89 -4.87
N ALA A 113 5.09 3.04 -5.79
CA ALA A 113 4.75 2.03 -6.78
C ALA A 113 5.42 2.28 -8.14
N VAL A 114 5.94 1.20 -8.72
CA VAL A 114 6.25 1.08 -10.15
C VAL A 114 5.09 0.34 -10.80
N THR A 115 4.37 1.00 -11.70
CA THR A 115 3.25 0.37 -12.40
C THR A 115 3.75 -0.39 -13.61
N VAL A 116 3.51 -1.68 -13.61
CA VAL A 116 3.79 -2.61 -14.68
C VAL A 116 2.53 -2.81 -15.51
N LEU A 117 2.68 -2.78 -16.83
CA LEU A 117 1.66 -3.12 -17.80
C LEU A 117 2.10 -4.40 -18.49
N THR A 118 1.24 -5.42 -18.51
CA THR A 118 1.46 -6.65 -19.26
C THR A 118 0.30 -6.89 -20.20
N GLU A 119 0.58 -7.31 -21.42
CA GLU A 119 -0.44 -7.77 -22.34
C GLU A 119 -0.72 -9.25 -22.11
N GLU A 120 -1.99 -9.58 -21.91
CA GLU A 120 -2.48 -10.95 -21.84
C GLU A 120 -3.35 -11.16 -23.09
N HIS A 121 -2.93 -12.08 -23.97
CA HIS A 121 -3.78 -12.50 -25.08
C HIS A 121 -4.91 -13.37 -24.55
N LYS A 122 -6.14 -12.91 -24.71
CA LYS A 122 -7.33 -13.75 -24.47
C LYS A 122 -7.72 -14.49 -25.75
N ASN A 123 -8.36 -15.64 -25.56
CA ASN A 123 -9.04 -16.34 -26.64
C ASN A 123 -9.96 -15.36 -27.41
N MET A 124 -10.01 -15.49 -28.74
CA MET A 124 -10.71 -14.60 -29.68
C MET A 124 -10.03 -13.25 -30.02
N GLY A 125 -8.70 -13.16 -29.93
CA GLY A 125 -7.95 -12.01 -30.45
C GLY A 125 -8.09 -10.72 -29.65
N LYS A 126 -8.64 -10.79 -28.43
CA LYS A 126 -8.74 -9.64 -27.52
C LYS A 126 -7.48 -9.57 -26.66
N THR A 127 -6.74 -8.47 -26.74
CA THR A 127 -5.62 -8.19 -25.83
C THR A 127 -6.16 -7.50 -24.58
N LYS A 128 -5.92 -8.09 -23.41
CA LYS A 128 -6.19 -7.44 -22.12
C LYS A 128 -4.89 -6.85 -21.58
N ILE A 129 -4.90 -5.55 -21.30
CA ILE A 129 -3.79 -4.92 -20.57
C ILE A 129 -4.03 -5.13 -19.08
N GLN A 130 -3.16 -5.91 -18.45
CA GLN A 130 -3.09 -6.01 -17.00
C GLN A 130 -2.14 -4.94 -16.46
N VAL A 131 -2.72 -3.99 -15.73
CA VAL A 131 -1.96 -3.00 -14.94
C VAL A 131 -1.64 -3.63 -13.59
N THR A 132 -0.42 -3.53 -13.08
CA THR A 132 0.01 -4.09 -11.78
C THR A 132 0.94 -3.11 -11.07
N ASP A 133 0.62 -2.70 -9.85
CA ASP A 133 1.49 -1.84 -9.06
C ASP A 133 2.46 -2.68 -8.23
N LEU A 134 3.75 -2.53 -8.48
CA LEU A 134 4.82 -3.13 -7.71
C LEU A 134 5.34 -2.12 -6.69
N VAL A 135 5.17 -2.42 -5.41
CA VAL A 135 5.69 -1.59 -4.32
C VAL A 135 6.84 -2.32 -3.65
N LEU A 136 8.03 -1.73 -3.73
CA LEU A 136 9.17 -2.24 -2.98
C LEU A 136 9.03 -1.88 -1.51
N GLY A 137 9.11 -2.90 -0.65
CA GLY A 137 9.06 -2.73 0.79
C GLY A 137 10.18 -3.50 1.47
N THR A 138 10.78 -2.86 2.47
CA THR A 138 11.78 -3.48 3.34
C THR A 138 11.08 -3.96 4.61
N ARG A 139 11.23 -5.23 4.98
CA ARG A 139 10.60 -5.77 6.21
C ARG A 139 11.33 -5.22 7.44
N THR A 140 10.59 -4.81 8.47
CA THR A 140 11.19 -4.33 9.72
C THR A 140 11.83 -5.47 10.52
N THR A 141 12.84 -5.15 11.32
CA THR A 141 13.52 -6.10 12.22
C THR A 141 12.67 -6.49 13.42
N MET A 142 11.75 -5.60 13.82
CA MET A 142 10.88 -5.67 14.99
C MET A 142 9.42 -5.32 14.63
N PRO A 143 8.44 -5.63 15.48
CA PRO A 143 7.08 -5.14 15.30
C PRO A 143 6.99 -3.61 15.34
N CYS A 144 5.95 -3.07 14.71
CA CYS A 144 5.77 -1.62 14.57
C CYS A 144 4.51 -1.08 15.24
N LEU A 145 3.68 -1.96 15.80
CA LEU A 145 2.56 -1.50 16.62
C LEU A 145 3.08 -0.98 17.94
N GLN A 146 2.54 0.15 18.37
CA GLN A 146 2.83 0.70 19.69
C GLN A 146 2.13 -0.15 20.74
N GLU A 147 2.84 -0.47 21.82
CA GLU A 147 2.27 -1.20 22.96
C GLU A 147 1.04 -0.49 23.53
N LYS A 148 1.09 0.85 23.63
CA LYS A 148 -0.06 1.66 24.01
C LYS A 148 -1.29 1.42 23.14
N TRP A 149 -1.12 1.24 21.83
CA TRP A 149 -2.23 0.93 20.93
C TRP A 149 -2.82 -0.45 21.22
N ILE A 150 -1.96 -1.45 21.48
CA ILE A 150 -2.39 -2.81 21.84
C ILE A 150 -3.21 -2.77 23.14
N ASP A 151 -2.69 -2.10 24.16
CA ASP A 151 -3.34 -1.96 25.47
C ASP A 151 -4.69 -1.23 25.37
N GLU A 152 -4.73 -0.13 24.63
CA GLU A 152 -5.97 0.60 24.35
C GLU A 152 -7.00 -0.29 23.64
N LYS A 153 -6.57 -1.06 22.64
CA LYS A 153 -7.49 -1.93 21.89
C LYS A 153 -8.01 -3.07 22.74
N ARG A 154 -7.20 -3.69 23.59
CA ARG A 154 -7.63 -4.83 24.43
C ARG A 154 -8.86 -4.51 25.28
N GLY A 155 -8.97 -3.30 25.80
CA GLY A 155 -10.12 -2.86 26.61
C GLY A 155 -11.27 -2.21 25.83
N ALA A 156 -11.01 -1.66 24.64
CA ALA A 156 -11.96 -0.80 23.94
C ALA A 156 -12.66 -1.44 22.73
N THR A 157 -12.03 -2.44 22.10
CA THR A 157 -12.55 -3.04 20.87
C THR A 157 -13.59 -4.13 21.16
N LYS A 158 -14.58 -4.25 20.28
CA LYS A 158 -15.57 -5.35 20.32
C LYS A 158 -15.28 -6.50 19.37
N TRP A 159 -14.17 -6.47 18.63
CA TRP A 159 -13.91 -7.45 17.57
C TRP A 159 -12.49 -8.04 17.55
N LEU A 160 -11.47 -7.29 18.01
CA LEU A 160 -10.13 -7.85 18.16
C LEU A 160 -10.09 -8.68 19.45
N LYS A 161 -10.04 -10.01 19.28
CA LYS A 161 -9.84 -10.96 20.37
C LYS A 161 -8.36 -10.98 20.80
N ASP A 162 -8.09 -11.48 22.01
CA ASP A 162 -6.75 -11.51 22.58
C ASP A 162 -5.74 -12.28 21.70
N ASP A 163 -6.15 -13.40 21.12
CA ASP A 163 -5.31 -14.20 20.21
C ASP A 163 -4.88 -13.40 18.97
N LEU A 164 -5.81 -12.65 18.38
CA LEU A 164 -5.51 -11.77 17.25
C LEU A 164 -4.64 -10.59 17.70
N LEU A 165 -4.88 -10.01 18.87
CA LEU A 165 -4.07 -8.91 19.39
C LEU A 165 -2.60 -9.33 19.62
N GLU A 166 -2.35 -10.49 20.23
CA GLU A 166 -0.98 -11.01 20.37
C GLU A 166 -0.34 -11.28 19.01
N LYS A 167 -1.10 -11.87 18.07
CA LYS A 167 -0.60 -12.06 16.70
C LYS A 167 -0.21 -10.75 16.03
N LEU A 168 -1.03 -9.71 16.16
CA LEU A 168 -0.76 -8.39 15.61
C LEU A 168 0.45 -7.74 16.28
N ARG A 169 0.58 -7.87 17.61
CA ARG A 169 1.70 -7.36 18.41
C ARG A 169 3.03 -7.90 17.92
N ASP A 170 3.11 -9.19 17.60
CA ASP A 170 4.35 -9.83 17.14
C ASP A 170 4.61 -9.67 15.63
N THR A 171 3.63 -9.17 14.88
CA THR A 171 3.74 -9.08 13.42
C THR A 171 4.64 -7.92 13.00
N LYS A 172 5.73 -8.28 12.32
CA LYS A 172 6.64 -7.33 11.67
C LYS A 172 5.95 -6.66 10.48
N CYS A 173 6.18 -5.37 10.31
CA CYS A 173 5.64 -4.60 9.20
C CYS A 173 6.66 -4.51 8.05
N SER A 174 6.25 -3.86 6.97
CA SER A 174 7.18 -3.39 5.95
C SER A 174 7.25 -1.88 6.00
N VAL A 175 8.37 -1.31 5.59
CA VAL A 175 8.50 0.11 5.28
C VAL A 175 8.57 0.30 3.76
N VAL A 176 7.97 1.38 3.26
CA VAL A 176 7.89 1.69 1.83
C VAL A 176 8.42 3.08 1.52
N ALA A 177 8.97 3.23 0.31
CA ALA A 177 9.55 4.45 -0.22
C ALA A 177 8.48 5.48 -0.61
N LYS A 178 7.88 6.16 0.37
CA LYS A 178 6.86 7.18 0.12
C LYS A 178 7.34 8.54 0.63
N SER A 179 7.35 9.55 -0.25
CA SER A 179 7.62 10.93 0.18
C SER A 179 6.47 11.47 1.04
N TRP A 180 6.80 12.40 1.92
CA TRP A 180 5.82 13.06 2.76
C TRP A 180 5.08 14.21 2.08
N GLU A 181 5.60 14.71 0.97
CA GLU A 181 5.00 15.76 0.17
C GLU A 181 5.11 15.45 -1.31
N SER A 182 4.08 15.81 -2.07
CA SER A 182 4.06 15.61 -3.52
C SER A 182 5.07 16.50 -4.25
N GLN A 183 5.55 17.57 -3.61
CA GLN A 183 6.49 18.55 -4.18
C GLN A 183 7.91 18.45 -3.62
N GLU A 184 8.10 17.83 -2.46
CA GLU A 184 9.44 17.66 -1.88
C GLU A 184 10.04 16.29 -2.21
N GLU A 185 11.28 16.31 -2.67
CA GLU A 185 12.13 15.14 -2.86
C GLU A 185 12.67 14.67 -1.49
N ASN A 186 11.80 14.14 -0.63
CA ASN A 186 12.26 13.48 0.59
C ASN A 186 12.71 12.06 0.26
N LEU A 187 13.93 11.99 -0.27
CA LEU A 187 14.54 10.80 -0.88
C LEU A 187 15.00 9.75 0.13
N SER A 188 15.14 10.13 1.40
CA SER A 188 15.76 9.33 2.46
C SER A 188 14.75 8.74 3.47
N VAL A 189 13.45 9.02 3.32
CA VAL A 189 12.43 8.64 4.32
C VAL A 189 11.57 7.46 3.93
N TRP A 190 11.22 6.71 4.95
CA TRP A 190 10.42 5.51 4.89
C TRP A 190 9.09 5.74 5.59
N ARG A 191 8.02 5.17 5.04
CA ARG A 191 6.71 5.10 5.70
C ARG A 191 6.39 3.66 6.08
N ILE A 192 5.90 3.44 7.30
CA ILE A 192 5.41 2.12 7.70
C ILE A 192 4.18 1.75 6.86
N SER A 193 4.19 0.53 6.34
CA SER A 193 3.09 -0.11 5.65
C SER A 193 2.50 -1.19 6.55
N PHE A 194 1.30 -0.93 7.06
CA PHE A 194 0.53 -1.87 7.88
C PHE A 194 -0.23 -2.92 7.05
N SER A 195 0.07 -3.05 5.74
CA SER A 195 -0.62 -3.99 4.85
C SER A 195 -0.59 -5.45 5.32
N GLY A 196 0.46 -5.86 6.03
CA GLY A 196 0.54 -7.17 6.69
C GLY A 196 -0.50 -7.32 7.81
N LEU A 197 -0.52 -6.38 8.76
CA LEU A 197 -1.51 -6.35 9.84
C LEU A 197 -2.94 -6.25 9.33
N GLU A 198 -3.17 -5.39 8.33
CA GLU A 198 -4.47 -5.24 7.69
C GLU A 198 -4.96 -6.55 7.06
N ARG A 199 -4.03 -7.35 6.51
CA ARG A 199 -4.35 -8.66 5.95
C ARG A 199 -4.74 -9.62 7.06
N GLU A 200 -4.00 -9.66 8.17
CA GLU A 200 -4.34 -10.51 9.32
C GLU A 200 -5.73 -10.15 9.88
N CYS A 201 -5.97 -8.86 10.10
CA CYS A 201 -7.27 -8.33 10.49
C CYS A 201 -8.38 -8.77 9.54
N VAL A 202 -8.25 -8.48 8.23
CA VAL A 202 -9.29 -8.85 7.26
C VAL A 202 -9.48 -10.35 7.19
N SER A 203 -8.42 -11.16 7.23
CA SER A 203 -8.51 -12.63 7.18
C SER A 203 -9.29 -13.19 8.36
N SER A 204 -9.11 -12.62 9.56
CA SER A 204 -9.80 -13.02 10.80
C SER A 204 -11.29 -12.66 10.84
N LEU A 205 -11.76 -11.74 9.98
CA LEU A 205 -13.16 -11.30 10.00
C LEU A 205 -14.13 -12.43 9.59
N PRO A 206 -15.35 -12.45 10.17
CA PRO A 206 -16.46 -13.22 9.63
C PRO A 206 -16.81 -12.81 8.19
N PRO A 207 -17.59 -13.63 7.45
CA PRO A 207 -17.96 -13.35 6.07
C PRO A 207 -18.70 -12.02 5.86
N GLU A 208 -19.65 -11.67 6.72
CA GLU A 208 -20.52 -10.50 6.48
C GLU A 208 -19.79 -9.14 6.51
N PRO A 209 -18.90 -8.84 7.48
CA PRO A 209 -18.06 -7.64 7.40
C PRO A 209 -17.18 -7.59 6.14
N LYS A 210 -16.66 -8.72 5.68
CA LYS A 210 -15.87 -8.81 4.43
C LYS A 210 -16.73 -8.47 3.20
N ILE A 211 -17.95 -9.00 3.14
CA ILE A 211 -18.91 -8.71 2.06
C ILE A 211 -19.27 -7.22 2.07
N CYS A 212 -19.56 -6.64 3.25
CA CYS A 212 -19.83 -5.21 3.39
C CYS A 212 -18.64 -4.36 2.90
N LEU A 213 -17.39 -4.76 3.22
CA LEU A 213 -16.20 -4.08 2.71
C LEU A 213 -16.09 -4.10 1.19
N ILE A 214 -16.42 -5.24 0.56
CA ILE A 214 -16.41 -5.38 -0.90
C ILE A 214 -17.45 -4.45 -1.52
N ILE A 215 -18.67 -4.44 -0.96
CA ILE A 215 -19.75 -3.55 -1.41
C ILE A 215 -19.35 -2.09 -1.25
N MET A 216 -18.79 -1.69 -0.10
CA MET A 216 -18.30 -0.33 0.13
C MET A 216 -17.24 0.09 -0.89
N LYS A 217 -16.31 -0.81 -1.26
CA LYS A 217 -15.33 -0.55 -2.32
C LYS A 217 -15.99 -0.38 -3.69
N GLY A 218 -17.03 -1.16 -3.98
CA GLY A 218 -17.85 -1.02 -5.19
C GLY A 218 -18.55 0.34 -5.24
N ILE A 219 -19.22 0.72 -4.15
CA ILE A 219 -19.87 2.03 -4.02
C ILE A 219 -18.86 3.16 -4.22
N ARG A 220 -17.70 3.09 -3.55
CA ARG A 220 -16.65 4.08 -3.73
C ARG A 220 -16.18 4.18 -5.18
N ARG A 221 -15.97 3.04 -5.86
CA ARG A 221 -15.50 3.03 -7.25
C ARG A 221 -16.52 3.68 -8.18
N LYS A 222 -17.80 3.33 -8.03
CA LYS A 222 -18.85 3.71 -8.98
C LYS A 222 -19.41 5.11 -8.73
N PHE A 223 -19.59 5.49 -7.47
CA PHE A 223 -20.31 6.71 -7.11
C PHE A 223 -19.43 7.77 -6.43
N LEU A 224 -18.34 7.36 -5.77
CA LEU A 224 -17.48 8.26 -4.98
C LEU A 224 -16.05 8.35 -5.52
N SER A 225 -15.82 8.00 -6.78
CA SER A 225 -14.51 8.09 -7.43
C SER A 225 -14.19 9.52 -7.90
N LYS A 226 -15.22 10.36 -8.05
CA LYS A 226 -15.11 11.78 -8.38
C LYS A 226 -15.91 12.64 -7.39
N PRO A 227 -15.36 13.76 -6.90
CA PRO A 227 -13.98 14.21 -7.08
C PRO A 227 -12.97 13.23 -6.46
N LYS A 228 -11.71 13.27 -6.92
CA LYS A 228 -10.65 12.39 -6.40
C LYS A 228 -10.35 12.77 -4.97
N GLY A 229 -10.59 11.85 -4.03
CA GLY A 229 -10.30 12.08 -2.62
C GLY A 229 -10.47 10.83 -1.77
N LEU A 230 -11.51 10.03 -2.05
CA LEU A 230 -11.69 8.73 -1.40
C LEU A 230 -11.01 7.60 -2.18
N ILE A 231 -10.18 6.83 -1.47
CA ILE A 231 -9.56 5.60 -1.97
C ILE A 231 -10.05 4.38 -1.18
N SER A 232 -9.80 3.19 -1.71
CA SER A 232 -10.19 1.91 -1.07
C SER A 232 -9.65 1.73 0.35
N TYR A 233 -8.54 2.42 0.67
CA TYR A 233 -7.94 2.43 2.00
C TYR A 233 -8.86 3.06 3.06
N HIS A 234 -9.58 4.13 2.72
CA HIS A 234 -10.51 4.79 3.63
C HIS A 234 -11.67 3.87 3.99
N MET A 235 -12.19 3.09 3.03
CA MET A 235 -13.29 2.14 3.28
C MET A 235 -12.88 1.06 4.29
N LYS A 236 -11.64 0.57 4.20
CA LYS A 236 -11.08 -0.40 5.16
C LYS A 236 -10.92 0.22 6.55
N THR A 237 -10.41 1.45 6.60
CA THR A 237 -10.18 2.17 7.87
C THR A 237 -11.50 2.47 8.59
N VAL A 238 -12.53 2.90 7.85
CA VAL A 238 -13.89 3.09 8.39
C VAL A 238 -14.48 1.78 8.90
N LEU A 239 -14.30 0.67 8.19
CA LEU A 239 -14.74 -0.64 8.67
C LEU A 239 -14.10 -0.97 10.01
N PHE A 240 -12.78 -0.90 10.14
CA PHE A 240 -12.11 -1.26 11.40
C PHE A 240 -12.56 -0.40 12.58
N HIS A 241 -12.68 0.92 12.41
CA HIS A 241 -13.22 1.81 13.46
C HIS A 241 -14.69 1.53 13.78
N THR A 242 -15.47 1.07 12.80
CA THR A 242 -16.87 0.68 13.04
C THR A 242 -16.95 -0.62 13.83
N LEU A 243 -16.11 -1.60 13.49
CA LEU A 243 -16.03 -2.88 14.20
C LEU A 243 -15.59 -2.70 15.66
N ASP A 244 -14.74 -1.73 15.97
CA ASP A 244 -14.43 -1.39 17.36
C ASP A 244 -15.68 -1.04 18.17
N LYS A 245 -16.63 -0.33 17.56
CA LYS A 245 -17.82 0.17 18.24
C LYS A 245 -18.92 -0.87 18.39
N ILE A 246 -19.08 -1.75 17.40
CA ILE A 246 -20.26 -2.65 17.31
C ILE A 246 -19.93 -4.13 17.21
N GLY A 247 -18.65 -4.50 17.12
CA GLY A 247 -18.21 -5.88 16.96
C GLY A 247 -18.30 -6.39 15.52
N SER A 248 -17.90 -7.64 15.31
CA SER A 248 -17.81 -8.29 13.99
C SER A 248 -18.88 -9.36 13.73
N ASP A 249 -19.76 -9.63 14.70
CA ASP A 249 -20.84 -10.63 14.59
C ASP A 249 -22.05 -10.06 13.81
N TRP A 250 -21.83 -9.79 12.52
CA TRP A 250 -22.85 -9.22 11.64
C TRP A 250 -23.63 -10.34 10.94
N LYS A 251 -24.94 -10.20 10.87
CA LYS A 251 -25.83 -11.15 10.18
C LYS A 251 -26.14 -10.68 8.76
N ILE A 252 -26.47 -11.64 7.91
CA ILE A 252 -26.91 -11.38 6.52
C ILE A 252 -28.14 -10.48 6.46
N SER A 253 -29.07 -10.62 7.42
CA SER A 253 -30.27 -9.78 7.54
C SER A 253 -29.94 -8.31 7.77
N ASP A 254 -28.79 -8.02 8.38
CA ASP A 254 -28.40 -6.69 8.82
C ASP A 254 -27.46 -6.03 7.80
N ARG A 255 -27.15 -6.70 6.67
CA ARG A 255 -26.16 -6.24 5.70
C ARG A 255 -26.47 -4.85 5.16
N ALA A 256 -27.72 -4.59 4.78
CA ALA A 256 -28.13 -3.29 4.26
C ALA A 256 -27.91 -2.18 5.30
N GLU A 257 -28.34 -2.42 6.53
CA GLU A 257 -28.17 -1.51 7.66
C GLU A 257 -26.67 -1.27 7.97
N ASN A 258 -25.85 -2.32 7.93
CA ASN A 258 -24.41 -2.20 8.13
C ASN A 258 -23.73 -1.39 7.02
N ILE A 259 -24.16 -1.52 5.76
CA ILE A 259 -23.67 -0.68 4.65
C ILE A 259 -24.04 0.80 4.89
N LEU A 260 -25.29 1.09 5.26
CA LEU A 260 -25.73 2.45 5.57
C LEU A 260 -24.95 3.04 6.73
N ARG A 261 -24.69 2.26 7.78
CA ARG A 261 -23.85 2.65 8.91
C ARG A 261 -22.42 2.98 8.50
N LEU A 262 -21.82 2.18 7.62
CA LEU A 262 -20.47 2.45 7.09
C LEU A 262 -20.45 3.71 6.23
N LEU A 263 -21.47 3.96 5.40
CA LEU A 263 -21.61 5.19 4.64
C LEU A 263 -21.78 6.41 5.55
N ALA A 264 -22.60 6.30 6.59
CA ALA A 264 -22.75 7.36 7.59
C ALA A 264 -21.40 7.67 8.26
N ALA A 265 -20.62 6.64 8.63
CA ALA A 265 -19.29 6.84 9.18
C ALA A 265 -18.31 7.50 8.20
N VAL A 266 -18.41 7.22 6.89
CA VAL A 266 -17.65 7.96 5.86
C VAL A 266 -18.07 9.43 5.85
N ALA A 267 -19.37 9.73 5.87
CA ALA A 267 -19.87 11.10 5.88
C ALA A 267 -19.41 11.88 7.12
N GLU A 268 -19.46 11.25 8.30
CA GLU A 268 -18.98 11.85 9.54
C GLU A 268 -17.48 12.11 9.51
N ALA A 269 -16.68 11.25 8.88
CA ALA A 269 -15.24 11.47 8.72
C ALA A 269 -14.90 12.61 7.75
N LEU A 270 -15.73 12.82 6.72
CA LEU A 270 -15.53 13.89 5.73
C LEU A 270 -15.81 15.29 6.29
N LYS A 271 -16.76 15.43 7.23
CA LYS A 271 -17.12 16.72 7.84
C LYS A 271 -15.91 17.45 8.46
N PRO A 272 -15.14 16.84 9.39
CA PRO A 272 -13.92 17.43 9.93
C PRO A 272 -12.69 17.14 9.05
N ARG A 273 -12.85 16.40 7.93
CA ARG A 273 -11.75 15.83 7.15
C ARG A 273 -10.78 15.03 8.05
N SER A 274 -11.35 14.20 8.92
CA SER A 274 -10.60 13.43 9.90
C SER A 274 -10.99 11.96 9.84
N LEU A 275 -10.03 11.13 9.44
CA LEU A 275 -10.06 9.68 9.54
C LEU A 275 -8.68 9.20 10.00
N PRO A 276 -8.47 9.05 11.31
CA PRO A 276 -7.23 8.50 11.85
C PRO A 276 -6.91 7.13 11.27
N LEU A 277 -5.63 6.88 10.97
CA LEU A 277 -5.14 5.54 10.64
C LEU A 277 -5.46 4.59 11.78
N TYR A 278 -5.97 3.41 11.44
CA TYR A 278 -6.42 2.46 12.44
C TYR A 278 -5.31 2.03 13.41
N PHE A 279 -4.12 1.76 12.87
CA PHE A 279 -2.94 1.29 13.63
C PHE A 279 -2.01 2.42 14.11
N GLU A 280 -2.26 3.66 13.70
CA GLU A 280 -1.48 4.83 14.12
C GLU A 280 -2.40 6.07 14.19
N PRO A 281 -3.26 6.17 15.23
CA PRO A 281 -4.32 7.18 15.28
C PRO A 281 -3.84 8.63 15.27
N ARG A 282 -2.55 8.89 15.48
CA ARG A 282 -1.95 10.23 15.36
C ARG A 282 -1.93 10.75 13.92
N LEU A 283 -2.07 9.86 12.93
CA LEU A 283 -2.00 10.19 11.51
C LEU A 283 -3.40 10.21 10.90
N ASN A 284 -3.78 11.34 10.32
CA ASN A 284 -5.08 11.52 9.67
C ASN A 284 -4.97 11.29 8.15
N THR A 285 -5.73 10.34 7.60
CA THR A 285 -5.69 10.03 6.15
C THR A 285 -6.41 11.06 5.27
N LEU A 286 -7.26 11.90 5.86
CA LEU A 286 -8.05 12.91 5.15
C LEU A 286 -7.49 14.32 5.30
N GLU A 287 -6.37 14.50 6.00
CA GLU A 287 -5.78 15.81 6.31
C GLU A 287 -5.49 16.65 5.06
N SER A 288 -4.98 16.02 4.01
CA SER A 288 -4.63 16.70 2.75
C SER A 288 -5.81 16.91 1.80
N MET A 289 -7.03 16.49 2.17
CA MET A 289 -8.21 16.68 1.35
C MET A 289 -8.67 18.13 1.44
N ASP A 290 -8.94 18.78 0.30
CA ASP A 290 -9.49 20.13 0.33
C ASP A 290 -10.97 20.13 0.78
N ALA A 291 -11.40 21.26 1.33
CA ALA A 291 -12.74 21.40 1.89
C ALA A 291 -13.86 21.21 0.84
N GLY A 292 -13.63 21.64 -0.40
CA GLY A 292 -14.62 21.53 -1.48
C GLY A 292 -14.84 20.08 -1.91
N THR A 293 -13.74 19.34 -2.13
CA THR A 293 -13.75 17.90 -2.40
C THR A 293 -14.43 17.14 -1.27
N ALA A 294 -14.11 17.45 -0.02
CA ALA A 294 -14.73 16.80 1.14
C ALA A 294 -16.24 17.06 1.23
N ALA A 295 -16.67 18.30 1.01
CA ALA A 295 -18.08 18.68 1.02
C ALA A 295 -18.88 17.99 -0.09
N GLU A 296 -18.34 17.96 -1.31
CA GLU A 296 -19.01 17.31 -2.45
C GLU A 296 -19.09 15.79 -2.27
N LEU A 297 -18.01 15.14 -1.79
CA LEU A 297 -18.05 13.72 -1.46
C LEU A 297 -19.04 13.45 -0.32
N GLY A 298 -19.09 14.32 0.69
CA GLY A 298 -20.05 14.22 1.78
C GLY A 298 -21.50 14.29 1.28
N ARG A 299 -21.80 15.23 0.38
CA ARG A 299 -23.11 15.36 -0.27
C ARG A 299 -23.50 14.09 -1.03
N LYS A 300 -22.59 13.54 -1.84
CA LYS A 300 -22.82 12.28 -2.57
C LYS A 300 -23.08 11.10 -1.66
N VAL A 301 -22.34 10.99 -0.55
CA VAL A 301 -22.57 9.93 0.43
C VAL A 301 -23.97 10.07 1.06
N GLN A 302 -24.37 11.29 1.42
CA GLN A 302 -25.72 11.56 1.95
C GLN A 302 -26.83 11.26 0.95
N GLU A 303 -26.63 11.58 -0.33
CA GLU A 303 -27.58 11.25 -1.41
C GLU A 303 -27.80 9.72 -1.51
N ILE A 304 -26.73 8.94 -1.43
CA ILE A 304 -26.81 7.46 -1.41
C ILE A 304 -27.53 6.96 -0.16
N ILE A 305 -27.28 7.55 1.01
CA ILE A 305 -27.96 7.17 2.26
C ILE A 305 -29.46 7.46 2.18
N CYS A 306 -29.85 8.65 1.69
CA CYS A 306 -31.25 9.07 1.57
C CYS A 306 -32.01 8.33 0.47
N SER A 307 -31.33 7.93 -0.61
CA SER A 307 -31.92 7.15 -1.69
C SER A 307 -31.02 5.97 -2.10
N PRO A 308 -31.01 4.87 -1.34
CA PRO A 308 -30.17 3.70 -1.65
C PRO A 308 -30.52 3.03 -2.98
N ARG A 309 -31.70 3.36 -3.56
CA ARG A 309 -32.11 2.91 -4.91
C ARG A 309 -31.10 3.33 -5.98
N VAL A 310 -30.36 4.42 -5.79
CA VAL A 310 -29.27 4.83 -6.70
C VAL A 310 -28.22 3.73 -6.90
N LEU A 311 -28.03 2.86 -5.91
CA LEU A 311 -27.11 1.72 -6.01
C LEU A 311 -27.66 0.61 -6.94
N LEU A 312 -28.99 0.48 -7.02
CA LEU A 312 -29.66 -0.49 -7.88
C LEU A 312 -29.75 0.02 -9.32
N GLU A 313 -30.16 1.28 -9.50
CA GLU A 313 -30.25 1.95 -10.80
C GLU A 313 -28.87 2.13 -11.45
N GLY A 314 -27.87 2.44 -10.63
CA GLY A 314 -26.49 2.48 -11.07
C GLY A 314 -25.87 1.10 -11.24
N CYS A 315 -26.62 -0.01 -11.24
CA CYS A 315 -26.11 -1.35 -11.52
C CYS A 315 -24.89 -1.75 -10.68
N LEU A 316 -24.89 -1.52 -9.35
CA LEU A 316 -23.79 -1.96 -8.47
C LEU A 316 -23.54 -3.49 -8.57
N PHE A 317 -24.57 -4.24 -8.98
CA PHE A 317 -24.59 -5.71 -9.02
C PHE A 317 -24.69 -6.32 -10.42
N GLN A 318 -24.80 -5.52 -11.50
CA GLN A 318 -24.65 -6.08 -12.85
C GLN A 318 -23.16 -6.21 -13.12
N SER A 319 -22.68 -7.44 -13.01
CA SER A 319 -21.32 -7.88 -13.34
C SER A 319 -20.22 -7.31 -12.44
N MET A 320 -19.96 -8.00 -11.31
CA MET A 320 -18.66 -7.93 -10.62
C MET A 320 -17.51 -8.50 -11.48
N ASP A 321 -17.80 -9.04 -12.68
CA ASP A 321 -16.87 -9.72 -13.57
C ASP A 321 -16.34 -8.85 -14.73
N GLU A 322 -17.07 -7.82 -15.18
CA GLU A 322 -16.67 -7.06 -16.38
C GLU A 322 -15.77 -5.85 -16.08
N ASP A 323 -15.86 -5.26 -14.89
CA ASP A 323 -15.11 -4.04 -14.51
C ASP A 323 -14.13 -4.23 -13.33
N HIS A 324 -13.57 -5.44 -13.19
CA HIS A 324 -12.33 -5.62 -12.40
C HIS A 324 -11.09 -5.00 -13.09
N ASN A 325 -11.29 -4.27 -14.19
CA ASN A 325 -10.29 -3.39 -14.76
C ASN A 325 -10.11 -2.15 -13.89
N LYS A 326 -8.86 -1.98 -13.45
CA LYS A 326 -8.40 -0.95 -12.54
C LYS A 326 -8.80 0.44 -13.04
N GLU A 327 -9.10 1.31 -12.07
CA GLU A 327 -9.40 2.73 -12.18
C GLU A 327 -9.13 3.32 -13.57
N HIS A 328 -10.19 3.69 -14.28
CA HIS A 328 -10.09 4.40 -15.56
C HIS A 328 -9.13 5.57 -15.42
N PHE A 329 -7.96 5.40 -16.04
CA PHE A 329 -7.22 6.50 -16.63
C PHE A 329 -8.21 7.29 -17.47
N GLU A 330 -8.43 8.55 -17.11
CA GLU A 330 -9.02 9.51 -18.04
C GLU A 330 -8.08 9.57 -19.25
N LYS A 331 -8.46 8.92 -20.36
CA LYS A 331 -8.04 9.34 -21.69
C LYS A 331 -8.54 10.78 -21.82
N GLY A 332 -7.67 11.75 -21.57
CA GLY A 332 -8.07 13.16 -21.65
C GLY A 332 -7.39 14.11 -20.69
N LYS A 333 -6.10 13.91 -20.38
CA LYS A 333 -5.16 15.02 -20.32
C LYS A 333 -3.90 14.55 -21.04
N GLU A 334 -3.42 15.36 -21.96
CA GLU A 334 -2.18 15.17 -22.67
C GLU A 334 -1.04 15.22 -21.64
N VAL A 335 -0.76 14.07 -21.04
CA VAL A 335 0.43 13.87 -20.20
C VAL A 335 1.46 13.32 -21.16
N ASN A 336 2.40 14.17 -21.58
CA ASN A 336 3.54 13.77 -22.39
C ASN A 336 4.24 12.57 -21.71
N PRO A 337 4.11 11.35 -22.26
CA PRO A 337 4.78 10.20 -21.71
C PRO A 337 6.28 10.40 -21.98
N VAL A 338 7.09 10.38 -20.92
CA VAL A 338 8.54 10.29 -21.08
C VAL A 338 8.85 8.82 -21.33
N TRP A 339 9.04 8.48 -22.60
CA TRP A 339 9.49 7.17 -23.05
C TRP A 339 11.00 7.08 -22.83
N PHE A 340 11.47 6.03 -22.18
CA PHE A 340 12.91 5.83 -21.99
C PHE A 340 13.60 5.41 -23.31
N ASP A 341 12.86 4.82 -24.26
CA ASP A 341 13.39 4.34 -25.55
C ASP A 341 12.58 4.81 -26.78
N GLY A 342 11.88 5.95 -26.66
CA GLY A 342 10.94 6.41 -27.70
C GLY A 342 9.65 5.58 -27.73
N LYS A 343 8.58 6.15 -28.31
CA LYS A 343 7.35 5.38 -28.59
C LYS A 343 7.70 4.33 -29.65
N PRO A 344 7.55 3.01 -29.42
CA PRO A 344 7.78 2.02 -30.46
C PRO A 344 6.84 2.28 -31.66
N PRO A 345 7.28 2.03 -32.90
CA PRO A 345 6.40 2.10 -34.06
C PRO A 345 5.21 1.17 -33.86
N GLU A 346 4.04 1.57 -34.36
CA GLU A 346 2.86 0.72 -34.32
C GLU A 346 3.20 -0.60 -35.05
N PRO A 347 2.85 -1.76 -34.46
CA PRO A 347 3.14 -3.04 -35.10
C PRO A 347 2.47 -3.07 -36.47
N SER A 348 3.26 -3.21 -37.54
CA SER A 348 2.73 -3.46 -38.88
C SER A 348 2.08 -4.84 -38.87
N MET A 349 0.77 -4.86 -38.69
CA MET A 349 0.00 -6.05 -39.01
C MET A 349 0.13 -6.28 -40.52
N PHE A 350 0.57 -7.48 -40.88
CA PHE A 350 0.79 -8.00 -42.24
C PHE A 350 2.12 -7.58 -42.87
N GLY A 351 2.95 -8.59 -43.15
CA GLY A 351 4.13 -8.43 -43.99
C GLY A 351 3.71 -8.08 -45.41
N GLU A 352 4.33 -7.06 -45.97
CA GLU A 352 4.33 -6.89 -47.41
C GLU A 352 5.22 -7.98 -48.00
N GLU A 353 4.56 -8.93 -48.66
CA GLU A 353 5.17 -9.82 -49.63
C GLU A 353 5.82 -8.95 -50.71
N ASP A 354 7.16 -8.88 -50.72
CA ASP A 354 7.88 -8.48 -51.93
C ASP A 354 7.71 -9.58 -52.98
N LEU A 355 6.66 -9.41 -53.75
CA LEU A 355 6.47 -9.93 -55.08
C LEU A 355 7.50 -9.32 -56.04
N CYS A 356 8.07 -10.19 -56.87
CA CYS A 356 8.93 -9.94 -58.04
C CYS A 356 10.39 -9.56 -57.70
N GLY A 357 11.39 -10.22 -58.29
CA GLY A 357 11.46 -10.60 -59.70
C GLY A 357 12.18 -9.50 -60.44
#